data_AF-A0A0R2K4I8-F1
#
_entry.id   AF-A0A0R2K4I8-F1
#
_cell.length_a   1.000
_cell.length_b   1.000
_cell.length_c   1.000
_cell.angle_alpha   90.00
_cell.angle_beta   90.00
_cell.angle_gamma   90.00
#
_symmetry.space_group_name_H-M   'P 1'
#
loop_
_entity.id
_entity.type
_entity.pdbx_description
1 polymer ?
#
loop_
_entity_poly.entity_id
_entity_poly.type
_entity_poly.pdbx_seq_one_letter_code
_entity_poly.pdbx_strand_id
1 'polypeptide(L)'
;MKKKKVQAFTLVEMAIVLFIISLLILIVIPNVSKQRGRAIKINDRALQTELNSQVELYKEDHNVGDSTSITLDDLKKSGYLSDAQIKQIQKDGLQIGKTDE
;
A
#
# COMPACT_ATOMS: atom_id res chain seq x y z
N MET A 1 -55.87 30.26 -13.15
CA MET A 1 -54.41 30.18 -12.88
C MET A 1 -53.77 29.24 -13.90
N LYS A 2 -52.89 29.71 -14.80
CA LYS A 2 -52.20 28.86 -15.78
C LYS A 2 -50.99 28.19 -15.10
N LYS A 3 -50.99 26.85 -15.01
CA LYS A 3 -49.85 26.09 -14.50
C LYS A 3 -48.69 26.22 -15.49
N LYS A 4 -47.57 26.83 -15.07
CA LYS A 4 -46.30 26.78 -15.82
C LYS A 4 -45.83 25.31 -15.83
N LYS A 5 -45.80 24.68 -17.01
CA LYS A 5 -45.11 23.41 -17.20
C LYS A 5 -43.62 23.68 -17.13
N VAL A 6 -42.97 23.25 -16.05
CA VAL A 6 -41.51 23.19 -15.99
C VAL A 6 -41.12 21.94 -16.78
N GLN A 7 -40.47 22.10 -17.93
CA GLN A 7 -39.84 20.99 -18.62
C GLN A 7 -38.54 20.68 -17.89
N ALA A 8 -38.48 19.52 -17.24
CA ALA A 8 -37.30 19.04 -16.56
C ALA A 8 -37.06 17.58 -16.94
N PHE A 9 -35.80 17.30 -17.26
CA PHE A 9 -35.18 15.99 -17.47
C PHE A 9 -35.70 15.16 -18.65
N THR A 10 -35.02 15.30 -19.78
CA THR A 10 -35.18 14.39 -20.93
C THR A 10 -34.20 13.22 -20.85
N LEU A 11 -34.48 12.12 -21.56
CA LEU A 11 -33.53 11.00 -21.71
C LEU A 11 -32.20 11.45 -22.34
N VAL A 12 -32.24 12.45 -23.23
CA VAL A 12 -31.06 13.03 -23.87
C VAL A 12 -30.15 13.69 -22.82
N GLU A 13 -30.75 14.37 -21.85
CA GLU A 13 -30.02 14.97 -20.73
C GLU A 13 -29.31 13.91 -19.88
N MET A 14 -30.01 12.82 -19.53
CA MET A 14 -29.39 11.70 -18.80
C MET A 14 -28.26 11.05 -19.62
N ALA A 15 -28.42 10.93 -20.94
CA ALA A 15 -27.40 10.33 -21.80
C ALA A 15 -26.11 11.16 -21.85
N ILE A 16 -26.23 12.49 -21.97
CA ILE A 16 -25.06 13.39 -21.96
C ILE A 16 -24.37 13.37 -20.58
N VAL A 17 -25.13 13.34 -19.50
CA VAL A 17 -24.57 13.26 -18.13
C VAL A 17 -23.79 11.97 -17.94
N LEU A 18 -24.34 10.81 -18.32
CA LEU A 18 -23.65 9.53 -18.22
C LEU A 18 -22.40 9.49 -19.11
N PHE A 19 -22.45 10.11 -20.30
CA PHE A 19 -21.29 10.25 -21.17
C PHE A 19 -20.18 11.05 -20.48
N ILE A 20 -20.48 12.20 -19.88
CA ILE A 20 -19.49 13.01 -19.16
C ILE A 20 -18.93 12.24 -17.94
N ILE A 21 -19.79 11.59 -17.15
CA ILE A 21 -19.36 10.77 -16.00
C ILE A 21 -18.40 9.66 -16.44
N SER A 22 -18.67 9.01 -17.58
CA SER A 22 -17.80 7.95 -18.11
C SER A 22 -16.39 8.46 -18.45
N LEU A 23 -16.28 9.68 -19.02
CA LEU A 23 -14.99 10.31 -19.31
C LEU A 23 -14.24 10.68 -18.02
N LEU A 24 -14.95 11.20 -17.02
CA LEU A 24 -14.36 11.51 -15.72
C LEU A 24 -13.83 10.25 -15.02
N ILE A 25 -14.60 9.16 -15.01
CA ILE A 25 -14.20 7.87 -14.44
C ILE A 25 -12.94 7.34 -15.15
N LEU A 26 -12.87 7.45 -16.47
CA LEU A 26 -11.70 7.02 -17.26
C LEU A 26 -10.42 7.79 -16.87
N ILE A 27 -10.54 9.06 -16.48
CA ILE A 27 -9.38 9.86 -16.01
C ILE A 27 -9.06 9.56 -14.54
N VAL A 28 -10.07 9.39 -13.69
CA VAL A 28 -9.91 9.21 -12.24
C VAL A 28 -9.33 7.83 -11.90
N ILE A 29 -9.85 6.75 -12.49
CA ILE A 29 -9.39 5.37 -12.20
C ILE A 29 -7.87 5.18 -12.36
N PRO A 30 -7.24 5.54 -13.50
CA PRO A 30 -5.80 5.34 -13.67
C PRO A 30 -5.00 6.23 -12.71
N ASN A 31 -5.48 7.43 -12.38
CA ASN A 31 -4.80 8.30 -11.43
C ASN A 31 -4.84 7.73 -10.00
N VAL A 32 -6.01 7.23 -9.56
CA VAL A 32 -6.17 6.59 -8.25
C VAL A 32 -5.34 5.30 -8.17
N SER A 33 -5.34 4.49 -9.23
CA SER A 33 -4.54 3.25 -9.29
C SER A 33 -3.03 3.54 -9.16
N LYS A 34 -2.52 4.56 -9.86
CA LYS A 34 -1.11 5.01 -9.74
C LYS A 34 -0.77 5.51 -8.33
N GLN A 35 -1.68 6.26 -7.69
CA GLN A 35 -1.48 6.73 -6.31
C GLN A 35 -1.45 5.57 -5.33
N ARG A 36 -2.37 4.60 -5.45
CA ARG A 36 -2.38 3.38 -4.65
C ARG A 36 -1.08 2.59 -4.82
N GLY A 37 -0.61 2.42 -6.05
CA GLY A 37 0.67 1.74 -6.32
C GLY A 37 1.88 2.44 -5.68
N ARG A 38 1.91 3.78 -5.69
CA ARG A 38 2.95 4.55 -4.96
C ARG A 38 2.86 4.37 -3.46
N ALA A 39 1.65 4.39 -2.88
CA ALA A 39 1.46 4.19 -1.45
C ALA A 39 1.93 2.79 -1.00
N ILE A 40 1.64 1.75 -1.79
CA ILE A 40 2.14 0.38 -1.53
C ILE A 40 3.67 0.37 -1.52
N LYS A 41 4.32 0.92 -2.56
CA LYS A 41 5.80 0.99 -2.59
C LYS A 41 6.39 1.72 -1.39
N ILE A 42 5.81 2.84 -0.98
CA ILE A 42 6.28 3.59 0.21
C ILE A 42 6.11 2.74 1.47
N ASN A 43 5.01 2.01 1.59
CA ASN A 43 4.77 1.12 2.72
C ASN A 43 5.77 -0.04 2.75
N ASP A 44 6.04 -0.68 1.61
CA ASP A 44 7.03 -1.76 1.48
C ASP A 44 8.42 -1.29 1.92
N ARG A 45 8.82 -0.07 1.50
CA ARG A 45 10.10 0.55 1.92
C ARG A 45 10.17 0.82 3.41
N ALA A 46 9.08 1.33 3.99
CA ALA A 46 9.00 1.58 5.41
C ALA A 46 9.11 0.27 6.21
N LEU A 47 8.42 -0.79 5.76
CA LEU A 47 8.50 -2.12 6.35
C LEU A 47 9.90 -2.73 6.23
N GLN A 48 10.57 -2.57 5.08
CA GLN A 48 11.96 -3.02 4.90
C GLN A 48 12.93 -2.26 5.83
N THR A 49 12.72 -0.95 6.00
CA THR A 49 13.52 -0.13 6.91
C THR A 49 13.32 -0.57 8.36
N GLU A 50 12.06 -0.77 8.78
CA GLU A 50 11.73 -1.26 10.12
C GLU A 50 12.35 -2.64 10.37
N LEU A 51 12.23 -3.57 9.41
CA LEU A 51 12.86 -4.89 9.49
C LEU A 51 14.38 -4.78 9.69
N ASN A 52 15.05 -3.92 8.93
CA ASN A 52 16.49 -3.72 9.06
C ASN A 52 16.86 -3.14 10.44
N SER A 53 16.09 -2.17 10.95
CA SER A 53 16.29 -1.64 12.31
C SER A 53 16.08 -2.70 13.39
N GLN A 54 15.10 -3.58 13.23
CA GLN A 54 14.87 -4.67 14.18
C GLN A 54 15.98 -5.72 14.15
N VAL A 55 16.54 -6.00 12.97
CA VAL A 55 17.71 -6.86 12.83
C VAL A 55 18.92 -6.23 13.52
N GLU A 56 19.11 -4.92 13.39
CA GLU A 56 20.20 -4.19 14.06
C GLU A 56 20.05 -4.22 15.59
N LEU A 57 18.86 -3.96 16.11
CA LEU A 57 18.57 -4.08 17.56
C LEU A 57 18.84 -5.50 18.08
N TYR A 58 18.41 -6.52 17.34
CA TYR A 58 18.69 -7.90 17.70
C TYR A 58 20.19 -8.20 17.76
N LYS A 59 20.98 -7.66 16.80
CA LYS A 59 22.44 -7.80 16.78
C LYS A 59 23.10 -7.17 18.00
N GLU A 60 22.66 -5.97 18.36
CA GLU A 60 23.15 -5.23 19.52
C GLU A 60 22.87 -6.00 20.81
N ASP A 61 21.62 -6.43 21.02
CA ASP A 61 21.20 -7.11 22.25
C ASP A 61 21.89 -8.48 22.42
N HIS A 62 22.19 -9.19 21.33
CA HIS A 62 22.79 -10.52 21.35
C HIS A 62 24.31 -10.53 21.09
N ASN A 63 24.93 -9.36 20.95
CA ASN A 63 26.35 -9.20 20.61
C ASN A 63 26.79 -10.06 19.40
N VAL A 64 25.90 -10.23 18.42
CA VAL A 64 26.17 -11.00 17.19
C VAL A 64 26.58 -10.06 16.07
N GLY A 65 27.77 -10.28 15.51
CA GLY A 65 28.29 -9.49 14.39
C GLY A 65 27.57 -9.75 13.07
N ASP A 66 27.89 -8.97 12.04
CA ASP A 66 27.26 -9.02 10.70
C ASP A 66 27.38 -10.38 9.98
N SER A 67 28.23 -11.28 10.46
CA SER A 67 28.44 -12.62 9.92
C SER A 67 27.44 -13.67 10.42
N THR A 68 26.61 -13.35 11.41
CA THR A 68 25.57 -14.26 11.91
C THR A 68 24.32 -14.14 11.04
N SER A 69 23.91 -15.25 10.41
CA SER A 69 22.66 -15.32 9.65
C SER A 69 21.45 -15.24 10.58
N ILE A 70 20.87 -14.05 10.71
CA ILE A 70 19.63 -13.82 11.47
C ILE A 70 18.44 -14.25 10.62
N THR A 71 17.57 -15.08 11.17
CA THR A 71 16.34 -15.50 10.48
C THR A 71 15.13 -14.72 10.99
N LEU A 72 14.06 -14.67 10.18
CA LEU A 72 12.78 -14.08 10.60
C LEU A 72 12.19 -14.80 11.82
N ASP A 73 12.49 -16.10 12.00
CA ASP A 73 12.06 -16.87 13.16
C ASP A 73 12.80 -16.47 14.45
N ASP A 74 14.07 -16.04 14.35
CA ASP A 74 14.84 -15.54 15.50
C ASP A 74 14.26 -14.21 15.98
N LEU A 75 13.93 -13.32 15.05
CA LEU A 75 13.27 -12.04 15.32
C LEU A 75 11.86 -12.23 15.91
N LYS A 76 11.13 -13.26 15.44
CA LYS A 76 9.82 -13.63 15.98
C LYS A 76 9.92 -14.12 17.43
N LYS A 77 10.81 -15.09 17.69
CA LYS A 77 10.99 -15.69 19.01
C LYS A 77 11.46 -14.67 20.04
N SER A 78 12.26 -13.71 19.60
CA SER A 78 12.82 -12.66 20.45
C SER A 78 11.89 -11.44 20.58
N GLY A 79 10.71 -11.48 19.94
CA GLY A 79 9.64 -10.49 20.11
C GLY A 79 9.82 -9.20 19.31
N TYR A 80 10.79 -9.11 18.40
CA TYR A 80 10.98 -7.93 17.55
C TYR A 80 9.91 -7.85 16.46
N LEU A 81 9.56 -8.99 15.84
CA LEU A 81 8.53 -9.05 14.79
C LEU A 81 7.22 -9.70 15.28
N SER A 82 6.10 -9.10 14.91
CA SER A 82 4.77 -9.70 15.07
C SER A 82 4.42 -10.69 13.95
N ASP A 83 3.48 -11.60 14.22
CA ASP A 83 2.95 -12.53 13.21
C ASP A 83 2.35 -11.83 11.99
N ALA A 84 1.77 -10.65 12.19
CA ALA A 84 1.22 -9.83 11.10
C ALA A 84 2.33 -9.28 10.19
N GLN A 85 3.42 -8.79 10.78
CA GLN A 85 4.57 -8.28 10.03
C GLN A 85 5.26 -9.40 9.25
N ILE A 86 5.44 -10.59 9.83
CA ILE A 86 6.05 -11.74 9.14
C ILE A 86 5.23 -12.15 7.92
N LYS A 87 3.90 -12.23 8.06
CA LYS A 87 3.01 -12.53 6.93
C LYS A 87 3.13 -11.48 5.82
N GLN A 88 3.24 -10.20 6.18
CA GLN A 88 3.36 -9.12 5.22
C GLN A 88 4.73 -9.16 4.50
N ILE A 89 5.82 -9.34 5.25
CA ILE A 89 7.19 -9.52 4.74
C ILE A 89 7.26 -10.69 3.74
N GLN A 90 6.66 -11.83 4.08
CA GLN A 90 6.60 -13.00 3.20
C GLN A 90 5.76 -12.76 1.94
N LYS A 91 4.63 -12.08 2.09
CA LYS A 91 3.71 -11.76 0.98
C LYS A 91 4.33 -10.78 -0.01
N ASP A 92 5.05 -9.79 0.48
CA ASP A 92 5.63 -8.72 -0.33
C ASP A 92 7.07 -9.03 -0.77
N GLY A 93 7.61 -10.18 -0.37
CA GLY A 93 8.95 -10.66 -0.78
C GLY A 93 10.11 -9.84 -0.20
N LEU A 94 9.91 -9.24 0.97
CA LEU A 94 10.91 -8.46 1.70
C LEU A 94 11.93 -9.41 2.36
N GLN A 95 13.20 -9.00 2.42
CA GLN A 95 14.31 -9.85 2.90
C GLN A 95 15.26 -9.07 3.79
N ILE A 96 15.83 -9.74 4.78
CA ILE A 96 16.84 -9.17 5.68
C ILE A 96 18.07 -8.76 4.85
N GLY A 97 18.52 -7.51 5.00
CA GLY A 97 19.71 -7.00 4.31
C GLY A 97 19.49 -6.63 2.83
N LYS A 98 18.25 -6.64 2.35
CA LYS A 98 17.93 -6.11 1.02
C LYS A 98 17.87 -4.58 1.10
N THR A 99 18.93 -3.93 0.63
CA THR A 99 18.94 -2.48 0.40
C THR A 99 18.28 -2.24 -0.94
N ASP A 100 17.30 -1.35 -1.00
CA ASP A 100 16.73 -0.89 -2.26
C ASP A 100 17.85 -0.27 -3.11
N GLU A 101 18.17 -0.86 -4.26
CA GLU A 101 18.72 -0.12 -5.41
C GLU A 101 17.62 0.71 -6.09
#